data_AF-A0A4U5TRB9-F1
#
_entry.id   AF-A0A4U5TRB9-F1
#
_cell.length_a   1.000
_cell.length_b   1.000
_cell.length_c   1.000
_cell.angle_alpha   90.00
_cell.angle_beta   90.00
_cell.angle_gamma   90.00
#
_symmetry.space_group_name_H-M   'P 1'
#
loop_
_entity.id
_entity.type
_entity.pdbx_description
1 polymer ?
#
loop_
_entity_poly.entity_id
_entity_poly.type
_entity_poly.pdbx_seq_one_letter_code
_entity_poly.pdbx_strand_id
1 'polypeptide(L)'
;MLNNKLLPLVGILLLASCSSKSINYAQLNSYDINDNLQAVVEIPVGTNNKIEYNPTNNRFEQDTLNGGPRVIQFLSYPVNYGFVPSTSMRTQGNGDGDPLDILILGKTLKTGQIIAVKPIGMLRMKDNGALDNKILSVPTESKYQTLDIKSFKDLSQNHSKI
;
A
#
# COMPACT_ATOMS: atom_id res chain seq x y z
N MET A 1 -28.47 -34.61 -59.99
CA MET A 1 -27.33 -33.68 -59.94
C MET A 1 -27.76 -32.43 -59.21
N LEU A 2 -27.30 -32.22 -57.98
CA LEU A 2 -27.00 -30.89 -57.41
C LEU A 2 -26.17 -31.12 -56.14
N ASN A 3 -24.88 -30.84 -56.23
CA ASN A 3 -23.95 -30.74 -55.12
C ASN A 3 -24.36 -29.59 -54.21
N ASN A 4 -24.20 -29.72 -52.88
CA ASN A 4 -23.82 -28.59 -52.04
C ASN A 4 -23.26 -29.04 -50.67
N LYS A 5 -21.92 -29.05 -50.63
CA LYS A 5 -21.04 -28.38 -49.66
C LYS A 5 -21.25 -28.67 -48.15
N LEU A 6 -20.36 -29.54 -47.67
CA LEU A 6 -19.63 -29.46 -46.40
C LEU A 6 -19.69 -28.08 -45.71
N LEU A 7 -20.26 -28.01 -44.51
CA LEU A 7 -20.01 -26.94 -43.56
C LEU A 7 -19.09 -27.50 -42.46
N PRO A 8 -17.90 -26.92 -42.20
CA PRO A 8 -17.10 -27.34 -41.07
C PRO A 8 -17.74 -26.76 -39.80
N LEU A 9 -17.94 -27.62 -38.80
CA LEU A 9 -18.34 -27.27 -37.45
C LEU A 9 -17.21 -26.42 -36.83
N VAL A 10 -17.25 -25.11 -37.01
CA VAL A 10 -16.35 -24.16 -36.37
C VAL A 10 -16.64 -24.23 -34.87
N GLY A 11 -15.73 -24.87 -34.13
CA GLY A 11 -15.72 -24.86 -32.68
C GLY A 11 -15.60 -23.42 -32.20
N ILE A 12 -16.69 -22.87 -31.68
CA ILE A 12 -16.71 -21.61 -30.96
C ILE A 12 -15.95 -21.86 -29.66
N LEU A 13 -14.66 -21.56 -29.66
CA LEU A 13 -13.85 -21.45 -28.45
C LEU A 13 -14.33 -20.18 -27.73
N LEU A 14 -15.29 -20.31 -26.81
CA LEU A 14 -15.63 -19.24 -25.87
C LEU A 14 -14.39 -18.94 -25.02
N LEU A 15 -13.60 -17.96 -25.44
CA LEU A 15 -12.69 -17.25 -24.56
C LEU A 15 -13.56 -16.47 -23.57
N ALA A 16 -13.93 -17.11 -22.47
CA ALA A 16 -14.47 -16.41 -21.31
C ALA A 16 -13.38 -15.46 -20.82
N SER A 17 -13.46 -14.20 -21.25
CA SER A 17 -12.67 -13.11 -20.68
C SER A 17 -13.09 -12.97 -19.22
N CYS A 18 -12.35 -13.64 -18.35
CA CYS A 18 -12.47 -13.46 -16.92
C CYS A 18 -11.97 -12.03 -16.65
N SER A 19 -12.89 -11.06 -16.64
CA SER A 19 -12.57 -9.71 -16.18
C SER A 19 -12.22 -9.83 -14.71
N SER A 20 -10.91 -9.91 -14.41
CA SER A 20 -10.42 -9.80 -13.05
C SER A 20 -10.89 -8.45 -12.53
N LYS A 21 -11.82 -8.46 -11.58
CA LYS A 21 -12.32 -7.25 -10.95
C LYS A 21 -11.13 -6.57 -10.29
N SER A 22 -10.68 -5.44 -10.84
CA SER A 22 -9.55 -4.70 -10.29
C SER A 22 -9.87 -4.26 -8.86
N ILE A 23 -8.97 -4.53 -7.91
CA ILE A 23 -9.13 -4.11 -6.52
C ILE A 23 -9.13 -2.59 -6.48
N ASN A 24 -10.12 -1.97 -5.84
CA ASN A 24 -10.10 -0.55 -5.48
C ASN A 24 -9.49 -0.43 -4.09
N TYR A 25 -8.26 0.04 -4.00
CA TYR A 25 -7.52 0.08 -2.74
C TYR A 25 -8.08 1.10 -1.75
N ALA A 26 -8.67 2.21 -2.23
CA ALA A 26 -9.30 3.21 -1.36
C ALA A 26 -10.55 2.66 -0.64
N GLN A 27 -11.23 1.67 -1.21
CA GLN A 27 -12.46 1.07 -0.68
C GLN A 27 -12.23 -0.24 0.09
N LEU A 28 -10.98 -0.65 0.31
CA LEU A 28 -10.68 -1.81 1.15
C LEU A 28 -11.03 -1.51 2.61
N ASN A 29 -11.51 -2.52 3.34
CA ASN A 29 -11.72 -2.40 4.78
C ASN A 29 -10.40 -2.09 5.48
N SER A 30 -10.39 -1.16 6.43
CA SER A 30 -9.20 -0.86 7.23
C SER A 30 -8.75 -2.04 8.09
N TYR A 31 -9.62 -3.02 8.35
CA TYR A 31 -9.34 -4.22 9.12
C TYR A 31 -9.65 -5.49 8.30
N ASP A 32 -8.85 -6.53 8.51
CA ASP A 32 -9.10 -7.86 7.94
C ASP A 32 -10.16 -8.65 8.75
N ILE A 33 -10.46 -9.88 8.34
CA ILE A 33 -11.44 -10.74 9.02
C ILE A 33 -11.03 -11.16 10.44
N ASN A 34 -9.78 -10.97 10.81
CA ASN A 34 -9.24 -11.29 12.13
C ASN A 34 -9.00 -10.03 12.97
N ASP A 35 -9.61 -8.89 12.61
CA ASP A 35 -9.46 -7.59 13.25
C ASP A 35 -8.01 -7.05 13.25
N ASN A 36 -7.16 -7.48 12.32
CA ASN A 36 -5.85 -6.86 12.12
C ASN A 36 -5.99 -5.63 11.22
N LEU A 37 -5.26 -4.56 11.54
CA LEU A 37 -5.20 -3.38 10.66
C LEU A 37 -4.57 -3.77 9.32
N GLN A 38 -5.16 -3.32 8.22
CA GLN A 38 -4.61 -3.49 6.87
C GLN A 38 -3.85 -2.24 6.45
N ALA A 39 -2.75 -2.46 5.74
CA ALA A 39 -1.98 -1.42 5.06
C ALA A 39 -1.84 -1.79 3.58
N VAL A 40 -1.85 -0.78 2.72
CA VAL A 40 -1.54 -0.91 1.30
C VAL A 40 -0.18 -0.27 1.06
N VAL A 41 0.79 -1.05 0.60
CA VAL A 41 2.16 -0.58 0.38
C VAL A 41 2.23 0.25 -0.89
N GLU A 42 2.80 1.45 -0.80
CA GLU A 42 3.08 2.31 -1.96
C GLU A 42 4.56 2.26 -2.31
N ILE A 43 5.43 2.40 -1.30
CA ILE A 43 6.88 2.50 -1.49
C ILE A 43 7.59 1.39 -0.70
N PRO A 44 8.19 0.40 -1.38
CA PRO A 44 9.01 -0.62 -0.75
C PRO A 44 10.23 -0.04 -0.03
N VAL A 45 10.58 -0.62 1.13
CA VAL A 45 11.83 -0.29 1.83
C VAL A 45 13.04 -0.44 0.91
N GLY A 46 13.99 0.50 1.02
CA GLY A 46 15.21 0.53 0.24
C GLY A 46 15.07 1.16 -1.14
N THR A 47 13.85 1.49 -1.58
CA THR A 47 13.61 2.23 -2.82
C THR A 47 13.50 3.74 -2.57
N ASN A 48 13.56 4.56 -3.62
CA ASN A 48 13.60 6.03 -3.51
C ASN A 48 12.63 6.77 -4.45
N ASN A 49 11.85 6.06 -5.25
CA ASN A 49 10.79 6.68 -6.05
C ASN A 49 9.61 7.04 -5.14
N LYS A 50 9.12 8.28 -5.22
CA LYS A 50 7.87 8.65 -4.53
C LYS A 50 6.70 8.12 -5.33
N ILE A 51 6.13 7.00 -4.89
CA ILE A 51 4.96 6.37 -5.52
C ILE A 51 3.77 6.60 -4.60
N GLU A 52 2.62 6.91 -5.17
CA GLU A 52 1.35 7.14 -4.47
C GLU A 52 0.21 6.43 -5.21
N TYR A 53 -0.80 6.01 -4.47
CA TYR A 53 -2.01 5.46 -5.04
C TYR A 53 -2.97 6.57 -5.48
N ASN A 54 -3.32 6.58 -6.76
CA ASN A 54 -4.31 7.47 -7.33
C ASN A 54 -5.69 6.79 -7.36
N PRO A 55 -6.64 7.18 -6.48
CA PRO A 55 -7.96 6.56 -6.42
C PRO A 55 -8.84 6.88 -7.64
N THR A 56 -8.51 7.93 -8.41
CA THR A 56 -9.30 8.36 -9.58
C THR A 56 -9.21 7.35 -10.72
N ASN A 57 -8.01 6.79 -10.93
CA ASN A 57 -7.74 5.86 -12.02
C ASN A 57 -7.31 4.46 -11.54
N ASN A 58 -7.27 4.25 -10.21
CA ASN A 58 -6.94 3.00 -9.55
C ASN A 58 -5.53 2.49 -9.90
N ARG A 59 -4.52 3.36 -9.84
CA ARG A 59 -3.11 3.05 -10.18
C ARG A 59 -2.15 3.55 -9.11
N PHE A 60 -1.02 2.87 -8.99
CA PHE A 60 0.15 3.39 -8.29
C PHE A 60 0.98 4.19 -9.30
N GLU A 61 1.16 5.47 -9.02
CA GLU A 61 1.78 6.43 -9.92
C GLU A 61 2.97 7.06 -9.22
N GLN A 62 4.05 7.31 -9.96
CA GLN A 62 5.16 8.08 -9.43
C GLN A 62 4.79 9.56 -9.42
N ASP A 63 4.94 10.21 -8.27
CA ASP A 63 4.75 11.65 -8.12
C ASP A 63 5.72 12.42 -9.03
N THR A 64 5.38 13.64 -9.41
CA THR A 64 6.16 14.49 -10.31
C THR A 64 6.58 15.77 -9.59
N LEU A 65 7.87 16.09 -9.64
CA LEU A 65 8.42 17.34 -9.10
C LEU A 65 9.24 18.05 -10.18
N ASN A 66 8.97 19.34 -10.40
CA ASN A 66 9.64 20.17 -11.42
C ASN A 66 9.58 19.57 -12.85
N GLY A 67 8.47 18.91 -13.20
CA GLY A 67 8.26 18.34 -14.53
C GLY A 67 8.95 16.99 -14.77
N GLY A 68 9.57 16.40 -13.76
CA GLY A 68 10.16 15.06 -13.83
C GLY A 68 9.71 14.13 -12.69
N PRO A 69 9.95 12.81 -12.80
CA PRO A 69 9.59 11.86 -11.74
C PRO A 69 10.28 12.22 -10.42
N ARG A 70 9.52 12.27 -9.33
CA ARG A 70 10.02 12.60 -8.01
C ARG A 70 10.81 11.42 -7.45
N VAL A 71 12.08 11.67 -7.18
CA VAL A 71 13.03 10.70 -6.60
C VAL A 71 13.68 11.33 -5.37
N ILE A 72 13.68 10.60 -4.26
CA ILE A 72 14.36 11.01 -3.03
C ILE A 72 15.87 10.84 -3.23
N GLN A 73 16.62 11.95 -3.22
CA GLN A 73 18.03 11.94 -3.60
C GLN A 73 19.00 11.62 -2.45
N PHE A 74 18.61 11.86 -1.19
CA PHE A 74 19.53 11.77 -0.06
C PHE A 74 19.58 10.37 0.56
N LEU A 75 18.43 9.75 0.83
CA LEU A 75 18.32 8.42 1.44
C LEU A 75 17.06 7.72 0.92
N SER A 76 17.18 6.44 0.61
CA SER A 76 16.02 5.58 0.31
C SER A 76 15.06 5.50 1.50
N TYR A 77 13.82 5.09 1.24
CA TYR A 77 12.84 4.85 2.32
C TYR A 77 13.38 3.77 3.27
N PRO A 78 13.56 4.09 4.57
CA PRO A 78 14.18 3.17 5.52
C PRO A 78 13.23 2.05 5.98
N VAL A 79 11.95 2.16 5.64
CA VAL A 79 10.86 1.26 5.99
C VAL A 79 9.88 1.16 4.82
N ASN A 80 9.01 0.15 4.78
CA ASN A 80 7.94 0.15 3.78
C ASN A 80 6.94 1.24 4.15
N TYR A 81 6.48 1.99 3.16
CA TYR A 81 5.57 3.11 3.31
C TYR A 81 4.26 2.81 2.57
N GLY A 82 3.15 3.28 3.12
CA GLY A 82 1.88 3.27 2.43
C GLY A 82 0.79 3.90 3.29
N PHE A 83 -0.45 3.47 3.06
CA PHE A 83 -1.63 4.03 3.72
C PHE A 83 -2.56 2.97 4.31
N VAL A 84 -3.40 3.38 5.25
CA VAL A 84 -4.51 2.60 5.77
C VAL A 84 -5.75 2.87 4.91
N PRO A 85 -6.33 1.86 4.24
CA PRO A 85 -7.47 2.08 3.35
C PRO A 85 -8.74 2.45 4.12
N SER A 86 -9.71 3.08 3.45
CA SER A 86 -10.95 3.60 4.06
C SER A 86 -10.75 4.52 5.28
N THR A 87 -9.65 5.26 5.31
CA THR A 87 -9.40 6.32 6.30
C THR A 87 -9.26 7.67 5.60
N SER A 88 -9.43 8.76 6.35
CA SER A 88 -9.14 10.12 5.88
C SER A 88 -8.85 11.01 7.10
N MET A 89 -7.79 11.81 7.02
CA MET A 89 -7.49 12.79 8.06
C MET A 89 -8.45 13.98 7.97
N ARG A 90 -9.16 14.29 9.07
CA ARG A 90 -10.21 15.32 9.06
C ARG A 90 -9.63 16.73 8.90
N THR A 91 -10.01 17.41 7.82
CA THR A 91 -9.59 18.80 7.52
C THR A 91 -10.09 19.82 8.53
N GLN A 92 -11.28 19.60 9.13
CA GLN A 92 -11.80 20.44 10.23
C GLN A 92 -10.95 20.39 11.52
N GLY A 93 -9.95 19.49 11.59
CA GLY A 93 -8.96 19.39 12.66
C GLY A 93 -7.53 19.63 12.18
N ASN A 94 -7.35 20.37 11.08
CA ASN A 94 -6.08 20.60 10.38
C ASN A 94 -5.44 19.35 9.75
N GLY A 95 -6.18 18.27 9.48
CA GLY A 95 -5.68 17.17 8.64
C GLY A 95 -5.52 17.59 7.17
N ASP A 96 -4.70 16.87 6.43
CA ASP A 96 -4.48 17.04 4.98
C ASP A 96 -5.65 16.55 4.11
N GLY A 97 -6.49 15.65 4.63
CA GLY A 97 -7.60 15.05 3.89
C GLY A 97 -7.28 13.67 3.31
N ASP A 98 -6.02 13.28 3.36
CA ASP A 98 -5.52 12.05 2.76
C ASP A 98 -5.77 10.83 3.66
N PRO A 99 -5.69 9.61 3.10
CA PRO A 99 -5.65 8.39 3.90
C PRO A 99 -4.52 8.44 4.93
N LEU A 100 -4.75 7.83 6.09
CA LEU A 100 -3.77 7.81 7.17
C LEU A 100 -2.52 7.04 6.77
N ASP A 101 -1.38 7.70 6.81
CA ASP A 101 -0.08 7.13 6.49
C ASP A 101 0.39 6.07 7.49
N ILE A 102 1.13 5.08 7.00
CA ILE A 102 1.66 3.99 7.80
C ILE A 102 3.07 3.56 7.36
N LEU A 103 3.93 3.41 8.36
CA LEU A 103 5.29 2.90 8.28
C LEU A 103 5.31 1.45 8.77
N ILE A 104 5.88 0.55 7.98
CA ILE A 104 5.88 -0.90 8.27
C ILE A 104 7.33 -1.39 8.40
N LEU A 105 7.72 -1.71 9.63
CA LEU A 105 9.01 -2.28 9.97
C LEU A 105 9.04 -3.78 9.63
N GLY A 106 9.85 -4.18 8.66
CA GLY A 106 9.96 -5.57 8.23
C GLY A 106 10.77 -5.75 6.96
N LYS A 107 10.60 -6.90 6.32
CA LYS A 107 11.22 -7.22 5.02
C LYS A 107 10.63 -6.34 3.92
N THR A 108 11.33 -6.28 2.78
CA THR A 108 10.83 -5.59 1.59
C THR A 108 9.51 -6.19 1.11
N LEU A 109 8.52 -5.32 0.94
CA LEU A 109 7.21 -5.62 0.38
C LEU A 109 7.11 -5.06 -1.05
N LYS A 110 6.03 -5.36 -1.75
CA LYS A 110 5.79 -4.85 -3.11
C LYS A 110 4.79 -3.70 -3.09
N THR A 111 4.94 -2.72 -3.99
CA THR A 111 3.89 -1.73 -4.28
C THR A 111 2.59 -2.44 -4.62
N GLY A 112 1.48 -1.98 -4.04
CA GLY A 112 0.15 -2.59 -4.15
C GLY A 112 -0.06 -3.85 -3.31
N GLN A 113 0.92 -4.28 -2.53
CA GLN A 113 0.73 -5.36 -1.59
C GLN A 113 -0.15 -4.90 -0.42
N ILE A 114 -1.23 -5.65 -0.17
CA ILE A 114 -2.07 -5.51 1.01
C ILE A 114 -1.48 -6.39 2.11
N ILE A 115 -1.28 -5.86 3.30
CA ILE A 115 -0.67 -6.59 4.41
C ILE A 115 -1.36 -6.28 5.73
N ALA A 116 -1.59 -7.31 6.53
CA ALA A 116 -2.04 -7.18 7.91
C ALA A 116 -0.88 -6.77 8.81
N VAL A 117 -1.09 -5.74 9.63
CA VAL A 117 -0.08 -5.13 10.48
C VAL A 117 -0.61 -4.89 11.89
N LYS A 118 0.31 -4.88 12.86
CA LYS A 118 0.07 -4.48 14.24
C LYS A 118 0.65 -3.09 14.45
N PRO A 119 -0.17 -2.07 14.78
CA PRO A 119 0.33 -0.77 15.22
C PRO A 119 1.13 -0.91 16.51
N ILE A 120 2.29 -0.26 16.57
CA ILE A 120 3.15 -0.25 17.75
C ILE A 120 3.38 1.16 18.29
N GLY A 121 3.20 2.19 17.47
CA GLY A 121 3.37 3.59 17.85
C GLY A 121 2.85 4.56 16.77
N MET A 122 3.14 5.84 16.94
CA MET A 122 2.75 6.89 16.00
C MET A 122 3.79 8.00 15.99
N LEU A 123 4.16 8.47 14.80
CA LEU A 123 4.91 9.69 14.61
C LEU A 123 3.90 10.82 14.40
N ARG A 124 3.97 11.84 15.26
CA ARG A 124 3.15 13.05 15.13
C ARG A 124 3.94 14.09 14.36
N MET A 125 3.57 14.33 13.11
CA MET A 125 4.24 15.31 12.26
C MET A 125 3.26 16.39 11.82
N LYS A 126 3.85 17.51 11.40
CA LYS A 126 3.14 18.57 10.69
C LYS A 126 3.83 18.78 9.36
N ASP A 127 3.08 18.69 8.27
CA ASP A 127 3.55 19.07 6.94
C ASP A 127 2.79 20.31 6.47
N ASN A 128 3.52 21.37 6.12
CA ASN A 128 2.97 22.66 5.68
C ASN A 128 1.84 23.22 6.58
N GLY A 129 1.89 22.93 7.88
CA GLY A 129 0.90 23.40 8.87
C GLY A 129 -0.29 22.45 9.09
N ALA A 130 -0.49 21.46 8.22
CA ALA A 130 -1.44 20.37 8.42
C ALA A 130 -0.84 19.27 9.30
N LEU A 131 -1.69 18.55 10.03
CA LEU A 131 -1.31 17.33 10.74
C LEU A 131 -1.14 16.21 9.72
N ASP A 132 0.02 15.56 9.77
CA ASP A 132 0.39 14.40 8.96
C ASP A 132 0.93 13.34 9.93
N ASN A 133 0.02 12.58 10.53
CA ASN A 133 0.41 11.56 11.51
C ASN A 133 0.70 10.26 10.78
N LYS A 134 1.81 9.60 11.13
CA LYS A 134 2.19 8.32 10.53
C LYS A 134 2.13 7.22 11.57
N ILE A 135 1.35 6.17 11.33
CA ILE A 135 1.34 4.99 12.20
C ILE A 135 2.68 4.27 12.04
N LEU A 136 3.29 3.86 13.16
CA LEU A 136 4.41 2.91 13.14
C LEU A 136 3.87 1.51 13.42
N SER A 137 4.21 0.53 12.57
CA SER A 137 3.65 -0.81 12.63
C SER A 137 4.65 -1.90 12.27
N VAL A 138 4.28 -3.15 12.54
CA VAL A 138 5.00 -4.37 12.15
C VAL A 138 4.03 -5.35 11.48
N PRO A 139 4.45 -6.19 10.52
CA PRO A 139 3.61 -7.24 9.96
C PRO A 139 3.08 -8.21 11.02
N THR A 140 1.87 -8.73 10.87
CA THR A 140 1.35 -9.80 11.75
C THR A 140 1.97 -11.15 11.43
N GLU A 141 2.25 -11.43 10.16
CA GLU A 141 2.91 -12.66 9.72
C GLU A 141 4.43 -12.62 9.92
N SER A 142 4.97 -13.60 10.64
CA SER A 142 6.40 -13.71 10.97
C SER A 142 7.31 -13.77 9.74
N LYS A 143 6.84 -14.29 8.61
CA LYS A 143 7.63 -14.35 7.37
C LYS A 143 8.06 -12.98 6.84
N TYR A 144 7.30 -11.93 7.15
CA TYR A 144 7.60 -10.54 6.77
C TYR A 144 8.30 -9.75 7.88
N GLN A 145 8.41 -10.28 9.09
CA GLN A 145 9.15 -9.64 10.18
C GLN A 145 10.67 -9.85 9.99
N THR A 146 11.44 -8.82 10.30
CA THR A 146 12.92 -8.89 10.38
C THR A 146 13.41 -8.99 11.81
N LEU A 147 12.62 -8.46 12.75
CA LEU A 147 12.87 -8.45 14.19
C LEU A 147 11.57 -8.81 14.91
N ASP A 148 11.70 -9.42 16.09
CA ASP A 148 10.56 -9.80 16.91
C ASP A 148 10.04 -8.63 17.76
N ILE A 149 9.61 -7.56 17.11
CA ILE A 149 9.14 -6.34 17.78
C ILE A 149 7.67 -6.50 18.16
N LYS A 150 7.34 -6.40 19.44
CA LYS A 150 5.96 -6.52 19.94
C LYS A 150 5.28 -5.20 20.29
N SER A 151 6.05 -4.15 20.54
CA SER A 151 5.57 -2.83 20.97
C SER A 151 6.61 -1.73 20.73
N PHE A 152 6.20 -0.45 20.85
CA PHE A 152 7.18 0.65 20.83
C PHE A 152 8.19 0.57 21.98
N LYS A 153 7.77 0.12 23.17
CA LYS A 153 8.68 -0.06 24.31
C LYS A 153 9.79 -1.05 23.96
N ASP A 154 9.40 -2.18 23.39
CA ASP A 154 10.32 -3.23 22.94
C ASP A 154 11.30 -2.72 21.87
N LEU A 155 10.79 -2.02 20.86
CA LEU A 155 11.61 -1.31 19.86
C LEU A 155 12.62 -0.36 20.53
N SER A 156 12.16 0.49 21.45
CA SER A 156 12.98 1.52 22.10
C SER A 156 14.01 0.99 23.10
N GLN A 157 13.80 -0.20 23.67
CA GLN A 157 14.64 -0.75 24.74
C GLN A 157 15.57 -1.84 24.22
N ASN A 158 15.06 -2.75 23.40
CA ASN A 158 15.78 -3.94 22.98
C ASN A 158 16.41 -3.79 21.58
N HIS A 159 16.01 -2.75 20.83
CA HIS A 159 16.45 -2.49 19.46
C HIS A 159 16.94 -1.05 19.25
N SER A 160 17.34 -0.36 20.33
CA SER A 160 17.76 1.06 20.31
C SER A 160 19.08 1.37 19.60
N LYS A 161 19.86 0.33 19.27
CA LYS A 161 21.19 0.46 18.62
C LYS A 161 21.15 0.22 17.11
N ILE A 162 19.95 0.12 16.55
CA ILE A 162 19.68 0.04 15.11
C ILE A 162 19.33 1.45 14.64
#